data_AF-A0A087V120-F1
#
_entry.id   AF-A0A087V120-F1
#
_cell.length_a   1.000
_cell.length_b   1.000
_cell.length_c   1.000
_cell.angle_alpha   90.00
_cell.angle_beta   90.00
_cell.angle_gamma   90.00
#
_symmetry.space_group_name_H-M   'P 1'
#
loop_
_entity.id
_entity.type
_entity.pdbx_description
1 polymer ?
#
loop_
_entity_poly.entity_id
_entity_poly.type
_entity_poly.pdbx_seq_one_letter_code
_entity_poly.pdbx_strand_id
1 'polypeptide(L)'
;MSPFLISKYIHSCVGEPRNIKRLRSGDLLTDTVSAIQSASLSRQTKLGQVPISVSEHKTLNFCRGVISETDLLFVPEEEFVFE
;
A
#
# COMPACT_ATOMS: atom_id res chain seq x y z
N MET A 1 23.52 1.08 0.72
CA MET A 1 22.97 1.07 2.09
C MET A 1 22.90 -0.38 2.58
N SER A 2 23.20 -0.65 3.86
CA SER A 2 23.13 -2.02 4.41
C SER A 2 21.67 -2.50 4.51
N PRO A 3 21.36 -3.77 4.16
CA PRO A 3 20.01 -4.33 4.32
C PRO A 3 19.45 -4.20 5.75
N PHE A 4 20.33 -4.30 6.76
CA PHE A 4 19.96 -4.15 8.17
C PHE A 4 19.55 -2.71 8.53
N LEU A 5 20.20 -1.71 7.94
CA LEU A 5 19.80 -0.31 8.14
C LEU A 5 18.46 -0.02 7.47
N ILE A 6 18.27 -0.55 6.26
CA ILE A 6 17.02 -0.40 5.52
C ILE A 6 15.85 -0.98 6.33
N SER A 7 15.97 -2.21 6.85
CA SER A 7 14.91 -2.81 7.65
C SER A 7 14.62 -2.01 8.92
N LYS A 8 15.67 -1.54 9.62
CA LYS A 8 15.51 -0.70 10.82
C LYS A 8 14.80 0.62 10.52
N TYR A 9 15.11 1.28 9.40
CA TYR A 9 14.45 2.52 9.02
C TYR A 9 12.98 2.30 8.65
N ILE A 10 12.69 1.26 7.86
CA ILE A 10 11.30 0.91 7.53
C ILE A 10 10.53 0.62 8.82
N HIS A 11 11.10 -0.19 9.70
CA HIS A 11 10.49 -0.50 10.99
C HIS A 11 10.27 0.75 11.86
N SER A 12 11.18 1.73 11.82
CA SER A 12 11.01 3.00 12.52
C SER A 12 9.92 3.89 11.92
N CYS A 13 9.66 3.80 10.61
CA CYS A 13 8.70 4.65 9.92
C CYS A 13 7.26 4.12 10.00
N VAL A 14 7.08 2.80 9.91
CA VAL A 14 5.76 2.15 9.82
C VAL A 14 5.52 1.04 10.85
N GLY A 15 6.48 0.74 11.71
CA GLY A 15 6.43 -0.46 12.55
C GLY A 15 6.72 -1.72 11.74
N GLU A 16 6.23 -2.88 12.19
CA GLU A 16 6.37 -4.13 11.44
C GLU A 16 5.41 -4.14 10.24
N PRO A 17 5.92 -4.11 9.00
CA PRO A 17 5.08 -4.27 7.81
C PRO A 17 4.71 -5.74 7.61
N ARG A 18 3.65 -6.01 6.85
CA ARG A 18 3.20 -7.37 6.53
C ARG A 18 4.22 -8.11 5.65
N ASN A 19 4.80 -7.41 4.69
CA ASN A 19 5.80 -7.96 3.79
C ASN A 19 6.75 -6.86 3.30
N ILE A 20 8.00 -7.23 3.05
CA ILE A 20 8.96 -6.40 2.33
C ILE A 20 9.61 -7.27 1.27
N LYS A 21 9.53 -6.84 0.01
CA LYS A 21 10.13 -7.54 -1.11
C LYS A 21 10.95 -6.58 -1.95
N ARG A 22 12.19 -6.95 -2.25
CA ARG A 22 13.00 -6.23 -3.24
C ARG A 22 12.59 -6.65 -4.65
N LEU A 23 12.26 -5.67 -5.48
CA LEU A 23 11.95 -5.88 -6.89
C LEU A 23 13.21 -5.95 -7.74
N ARG A 24 13.10 -6.52 -8.95
CA ARG A 24 14.21 -6.58 -9.92
C ARG A 24 14.65 -5.18 -10.37
N SER A 25 13.76 -4.19 -10.33
CA SER A 25 14.08 -2.77 -10.57
C SER A 25 15.03 -2.18 -9.52
N GLY A 26 15.16 -2.82 -8.36
CA GLY A 26 15.90 -2.30 -7.21
C GLY A 26 14.99 -1.64 -6.16
N ASP A 27 13.73 -1.40 -6.49
CA ASP A 27 12.75 -0.82 -5.58
C ASP A 27 12.35 -1.79 -4.46
N LEU A 28 11.79 -1.24 -3.39
CA LEU A 28 11.21 -2.00 -2.30
C LEU A 28 9.68 -1.94 -2.39
N LEU A 29 9.07 -3.11 -2.48
CA LEU A 29 7.64 -3.28 -2.34
C LEU A 29 7.34 -3.62 -0.87
N THR A 30 6.48 -2.82 -0.25
CA THR A 30 6.13 -2.92 1.17
C THR A 30 4.63 -3.08 1.31
N ASP A 31 4.20 -4.21 1.86
CA ASP A 31 2.81 -4.45 2.22
C ASP A 31 2.60 -3.99 3.65
N THR A 32 1.67 -3.07 3.86
CA THR A 32 1.33 -2.54 5.18
C THR A 32 0.07 -3.22 5.73
N VAL A 33 -0.04 -3.30 7.06
CA VAL A 33 -1.20 -3.92 7.73
C VAL A 33 -2.38 -2.96 7.81
N SER A 34 -2.12 -1.65 7.89
CA SER A 34 -3.14 -0.61 8.08
C SER A 34 -2.94 0.57 7.15
N ALA A 35 -4.03 1.25 6.80
CA ALA A 35 -4.02 2.52 6.07
C ALA A 35 -3.19 3.61 6.78
N ILE A 36 -3.08 3.56 8.12
CA ILE A 36 -2.24 4.50 8.87
C ILE A 36 -0.76 4.29 8.55
N GLN A 37 -0.32 3.04 8.41
CA GLN A 37 1.05 2.70 8.05
C GLN A 37 1.36 3.11 6.62
N SER A 38 0.48 2.80 5.65
CA SER A 38 0.69 3.21 4.25
C SER A 38 0.71 4.73 4.11
N ALA A 39 -0.18 5.45 4.78
CA ALA A 39 -0.18 6.90 4.80
C ALA A 39 1.10 7.47 5.44
N SER A 40 1.61 6.85 6.50
CA SER A 40 2.89 7.23 7.12
C SER A 40 4.05 7.04 6.14
N LEU A 41 4.09 5.91 5.43
CA LEU A 41 5.11 5.61 4.42
C LEU A 41 5.08 6.60 3.26
N SER A 42 3.88 6.90 2.74
CA SER A 42 3.68 7.81 1.60
C SER A 42 4.16 9.24 1.88
N ARG A 43 4.12 9.67 3.15
CA ARG A 43 4.66 10.98 3.57
C ARG A 43 6.19 11.00 3.70
N GLN A 44 6.86 9.84 3.73
CA GLN A 44 8.32 9.80 3.87
C GLN A 44 9.00 10.23 2.57
N THR A 45 9.83 11.26 2.67
CA THR A 45 10.69 11.74 1.57
C THR A 45 12.15 11.31 1.76
N LYS A 46 12.48 10.73 2.92
CA LYS A 46 13.83 10.29 3.26
C LYS A 46 13.78 8.99 4.05
N LEU A 47 14.74 8.12 3.76
CA LEU A 47 15.05 6.93 4.55
C LEU A 47 16.41 7.16 5.21
N GLY A 48 16.41 7.58 6.48
CA GLY A 48 17.61 8.08 7.14
C GLY A 48 18.10 9.37 6.47
N GLN A 49 19.30 9.34 5.90
CA GLN A 49 19.87 10.49 5.17
C GLN A 49 19.64 10.43 3.65
N VAL A 50 19.04 9.35 3.14
CA VAL A 50 18.88 9.11 1.70
C VAL A 50 17.49 9.58 1.26
N PRO A 51 17.38 10.47 0.26
CA PRO A 51 16.09 10.85 -0.29
C PRO A 51 15.43 9.65 -0.99
N ILE A 52 14.14 9.46 -0.77
CA ILE A 52 13.33 8.42 -1.39
C ILE A 52 12.07 9.01 -2.00
N SER A 53 11.50 8.28 -2.96
CA SER A 53 10.14 8.51 -3.44
C SER A 53 9.31 7.29 -3.08
N VAL A 54 8.13 7.55 -2.53
CA VAL A 54 7.14 6.52 -2.23
C VAL A 54 5.95 6.74 -3.15
N SER A 55 5.50 5.67 -3.79
CA SER A 55 4.32 5.68 -4.64
C SER A 55 3.46 4.46 -4.36
N GLU A 56 2.16 4.65 -4.51
CA GLU A 56 1.20 3.56 -4.35
C GLU A 56 1.29 2.56 -5.51
N HIS A 57 1.15 1.28 -5.19
CA HIS A 57 1.20 0.24 -6.20
C HIS A 57 -0.14 0.16 -6.94
N LYS A 58 -0.13 0.46 -8.24
CA LYS A 58 -1.31 0.63 -9.10
C LYS A 58 -2.32 -0.52 -9.05
N THR A 59 -1.86 -1.76 -8.85
CA THR A 59 -2.70 -2.97 -8.95
C THR A 59 -2.83 -3.77 -7.66
N LEU A 60 -2.00 -3.47 -6.63
CA LEU A 60 -2.02 -4.22 -5.37
C LEU A 60 -2.95 -3.58 -4.32
N ASN A 61 -3.44 -2.37 -4.61
CA ASN A 61 -4.41 -1.67 -3.76
C ASN A 61 -5.88 -1.97 -4.14
N PHE A 62 -6.14 -2.95 -5.01
CA PHE A 62 -7.50 -3.32 -5.40
C PHE A 62 -7.95 -4.61 -4.72
N CYS A 63 -8.90 -4.48 -3.81
CA CYS A 63 -9.71 -5.61 -3.37
C CYS A 63 -10.84 -5.77 -4.39
N ARG A 64 -10.88 -6.89 -5.13
CA ARG A 64 -12.09 -7.29 -5.86
C ARG A 64 -13.14 -7.64 -4.81
N GLY A 65 -13.90 -6.64 -4.36
CA GLY A 65 -15.11 -6.88 -3.58
C GLY A 65 -16.08 -7.67 -4.45
N VAL A 66 -16.49 -8.84 -3.98
CA VAL A 66 -17.65 -9.52 -4.54
C VAL A 66 -18.84 -8.91 -3.82
N ILE A 67 -19.68 -8.17 -4.53
CA ILE A 67 -20.96 -7.71 -4.01
C ILE A 67 -21.95 -8.86 -4.21
N SER A 68 -22.65 -9.27 -3.16
CA SER A 68 -23.65 -10.33 -3.28
C SER A 68 -24.94 -9.78 -3.89
N GLU A 69 -25.68 -10.59 -4.63
CA GLU A 69 -26.96 -10.20 -5.25
C GLU A 69 -27.95 -9.62 -4.22
N THR A 70 -27.96 -10.15 -3.00
CA THR A 70 -28.81 -9.68 -1.90
C THR A 70 -28.52 -8.22 -1.52
N ASP A 71 -27.26 -7.79 -1.59
CA ASP A 71 -26.85 -6.41 -1.32
C ASP A 71 -27.31 -5.44 -2.44
N LEU A 72 -27.63 -5.99 -3.62
CA LEU A 72 -28.10 -5.24 -4.79
C LEU A 72 -29.62 -5.13 -4.87
N LEU A 73 -30.38 -5.90 -4.08
CA LEU A 73 -31.85 -5.94 -4.12
C LEU A 73 -32.52 -4.59 -3.78
N PHE A 74 -31.81 -3.71 -3.07
CA PHE A 74 -32.30 -2.39 -2.67
C PHE A 74 -31.65 -1.23 -3.44
N VAL A 75 -30.78 -1.55 -4.39
CA VAL A 75 -30.09 -0.56 -5.22
C VAL A 75 -30.95 -0.29 -6.46
N PRO A 76 -31.38 0.96 -6.73
CA PRO A 76 -32.14 1.28 -7.93
C PRO A 76 -31.29 1.06 -9.18
N GLU A 77 -31.90 0.61 -10.29
CA GLU A 77 -31.22 0.32 -11.56
C GLU A 77 -30.40 1.52 -12.10
N GLU A 78 -30.81 2.74 -11.74
CA GLU A 78 -30.16 4.01 -12.07
C GLU A 78 -28.73 4.14 -11.51
N GLU A 79 -28.41 3.48 -10.40
CA GLU A 79 -27.05 3.46 -9.84
C GLU A 79 -26.11 2.51 -10.58
N PHE A 80 -26.63 1.54 -11.34
CA PHE A 80 -25.81 0.59 -12.11
C PHE A 80 -25.41 1.11 -13.49
N VAL A 81 -26.08 2.15 -13.99
CA VAL A 81 -25.81 2.75 -15.30
C VAL A 81 -24.90 3.96 -15.15
N PHE A 82 -23.65 3.72 -14.81
CA PHE A 82 -22.57 4.70 -15.05
C PHE A 82 -21.32 3.98 -15.59
N GLU A 83 -21.30 3.82 -16.92
CA GLU A 83 -20.10 3.87 -17.77
C GLU A 83 -20.41 4.62 -19.05
#